data_AF-G0NSI5-F1
#
_entry.id   AF-G0NSI5-F1
#
_cell.length_a   1.000
_cell.length_b   1.000
_cell.length_c   1.000
_cell.angle_alpha   90.00
_cell.angle_beta   90.00
_cell.angle_gamma   90.00
#
_symmetry.space_group_name_H-M   'P 1'
#
loop_
_entity.id
_entity.type
_entity.pdbx_description
1 polymer ?
#
loop_
_entity_poly.entity_id
_entity_poly.type
_entity_poly.pdbx_seq_one_letter_code
_entity_poly.pdbx_strand_id
1 'polypeptide(L)'
;MTFSKQLLVSIVFKILIVILTIVTLVLLDPAYTTAYLSINYEIVIIYLVSGLTLLYCIVSILVSIYLAKRSEDTSLTNCSFSEIIFAAGGIMGWLIIIGMGGTISQRTSSDTGDRFGWIRVTSALNFVCFLVILAVFATKIVREKILHRQTQENKYRGVYVQ
;
A
#
# COMPACT_ATOMS: atom_id res chain seq x y z
N MET A 1 -21.12 2.71 13.50
CA MET A 1 -21.19 2.35 12.07
C MET A 1 -20.16 3.10 11.19
N THR A 2 -18.95 3.39 11.70
CA THR A 2 -17.87 4.09 10.95
C THR A 2 -17.06 3.14 10.04
N PHE A 3 -17.23 1.84 10.26
CA PHE A 3 -16.43 0.75 9.69
C PHE A 3 -16.64 0.53 8.17
N SER A 4 -17.85 0.77 7.63
CA SER A 4 -18.09 0.63 6.17
C SER A 4 -17.42 1.72 5.34
N LYS A 5 -17.28 2.95 5.86
CA LYS A 5 -16.68 4.05 5.09
C LYS A 5 -15.18 3.88 4.93
N GLN A 6 -14.48 3.42 5.98
CA GLN A 6 -13.03 3.19 5.93
C GLN A 6 -12.64 2.02 5.02
N LEU A 7 -13.38 0.92 5.08
CA LEU A 7 -13.17 -0.21 4.15
C LEU A 7 -13.41 0.21 2.71
N LEU A 8 -14.46 0.99 2.43
CA LEU A 8 -14.74 1.49 1.10
C LEU A 8 -13.61 2.38 0.58
N VAL A 9 -13.11 3.32 1.40
CA VAL A 9 -11.95 4.16 1.06
C VAL A 9 -10.72 3.29 0.77
N SER A 10 -10.44 2.28 1.59
CA SER A 10 -9.32 1.37 1.36
C SER A 10 -9.44 0.59 0.05
N ILE A 11 -10.63 0.11 -0.30
CA ILE A 11 -10.89 -0.59 -1.57
C ILE A 11 -10.63 0.33 -2.76
N VAL A 12 -11.12 1.58 -2.71
CA VAL A 12 -10.90 2.56 -3.78
C VAL A 12 -9.41 2.82 -4.00
N PHE A 13 -8.65 3.06 -2.92
CA PHE A 13 -7.20 3.26 -3.04
C PHE A 13 -6.47 2.01 -3.55
N LYS A 14 -6.91 0.80 -3.19
CA LYS A 14 -6.33 -0.44 -3.72
C LYS A 14 -6.59 -0.61 -5.21
N ILE A 15 -7.79 -0.30 -5.69
CA ILE A 15 -8.08 -0.30 -7.14
C ILE A 15 -7.17 0.69 -7.85
N LEU A 16 -6.98 1.89 -7.29
CA LEU A 16 -6.06 2.88 -7.85
C LEU A 16 -4.61 2.37 -7.89
N ILE A 17 -4.13 1.73 -6.81
CA ILE A 17 -2.81 1.09 -6.76
C ILE A 17 -2.67 0.02 -7.84
N VAL A 18 -3.69 -0.81 -8.06
CA VAL A 18 -3.68 -1.82 -9.12
C VAL A 18 -3.52 -1.16 -10.49
N ILE A 19 -4.30 -0.12 -10.79
CA ILE A 19 -4.21 0.61 -12.07
C ILE A 19 -2.81 1.19 -12.25
N LEU A 20 -2.28 1.90 -11.26
CA LEU A 20 -0.95 2.49 -11.31
C LEU A 20 0.16 1.44 -11.46
N THR A 21 0.00 0.29 -10.82
CA THR A 21 0.93 -0.83 -10.93
C THR A 21 0.91 -1.44 -12.33
N ILE A 22 -0.28 -1.59 -12.94
CA ILE A 22 -0.41 -2.03 -14.34
C ILE A 22 0.25 -1.02 -15.29
N VAL A 23 0.02 0.28 -15.10
CA VAL A 23 0.67 1.33 -15.90
C VAL A 23 2.20 1.22 -15.78
N THR A 24 2.70 0.98 -14.56
CA THR A 24 4.14 0.78 -14.32
C THR A 24 4.69 -0.44 -15.06
N LEU A 25 3.94 -1.54 -15.09
CA LEU A 25 4.31 -2.76 -15.84
C LEU A 25 4.26 -2.56 -17.36
N VAL A 26 3.33 -1.76 -17.89
CA VAL A 26 3.24 -1.44 -19.32
C VAL A 26 4.38 -0.54 -19.76
N LEU A 27 4.78 0.41 -18.92
CA LEU A 27 5.95 1.27 -19.16
C LEU A 27 7.27 0.48 -19.14
N LEU A 28 7.29 -0.64 -18.41
CA LEU A 28 8.41 -1.56 -18.30
C LEU A 28 8.38 -2.58 -19.46
N ASP A 29 8.79 -2.13 -20.64
CA ASP A 29 8.81 -2.96 -21.86
C ASP A 29 9.76 -4.17 -21.71
N PRO A 30 9.31 -5.41 -22.00
CA PRO A 30 10.10 -6.62 -21.87
C PRO A 30 11.36 -6.62 -22.75
N ALA A 31 11.42 -5.83 -23.82
CA ALA A 31 12.61 -5.71 -24.67
C ALA A 31 13.85 -5.19 -23.91
N TYR A 32 13.67 -4.46 -22.80
CA TYR A 32 14.79 -3.95 -22.00
C TYR A 32 15.41 -4.98 -21.05
N THR A 33 14.79 -6.15 -20.87
CA THR A 33 15.33 -7.25 -20.04
C THR A 33 16.46 -8.03 -20.73
N THR A 34 16.53 -8.00 -22.06
CA THR A 34 17.51 -8.80 -22.83
C THR A 34 18.74 -8.00 -23.27
N ALA A 35 18.65 -6.67 -23.35
CA ALA A 35 19.70 -5.83 -23.93
C ALA A 35 20.76 -5.33 -22.93
N TYR A 36 20.49 -5.32 -21.62
CA TYR A 36 21.39 -4.72 -20.63
C TYR A 36 21.63 -5.63 -19.41
N LEU A 37 22.76 -6.33 -19.42
CA LEU A 37 23.15 -7.32 -18.39
C LEU A 37 23.20 -6.75 -16.96
N SER A 38 23.51 -5.45 -16.80
CA SER A 38 23.56 -4.75 -15.50
C SER A 38 22.21 -4.13 -15.10
N ILE A 39 21.28 -3.90 -16.02
CA ILE A 39 19.96 -3.33 -15.70
C ILE A 39 18.97 -4.44 -15.29
N ASN A 40 19.32 -5.69 -15.58
CA ASN A 40 18.42 -6.83 -15.43
C ASN A 40 17.94 -7.03 -13.99
N TYR A 41 18.81 -6.84 -12.98
CA TYR A 41 18.39 -7.01 -11.58
C TYR A 41 17.42 -5.93 -11.11
N GLU A 42 17.57 -4.68 -11.56
CA GLU A 42 16.68 -3.58 -11.17
C GLU A 42 15.28 -3.76 -11.77
N ILE A 43 15.21 -4.16 -13.06
CA ILE A 43 13.94 -4.47 -13.72
C ILE A 43 13.25 -5.65 -13.03
N VAL A 44 13.99 -6.71 -12.67
CA VAL A 44 13.46 -7.85 -11.93
C VAL A 44 12.89 -7.43 -10.57
N ILE A 45 13.55 -6.52 -9.84
CA ILE A 45 13.03 -5.99 -8.58
C ILE A 45 11.72 -5.23 -8.79
N ILE A 46 11.61 -4.43 -9.86
CA ILE A 46 10.36 -3.71 -10.19
C ILE A 46 9.23 -4.72 -10.46
N TYR A 47 9.49 -5.79 -11.23
CA TYR A 47 8.50 -6.85 -11.45
C TYR A 47 8.11 -7.56 -10.15
N LEU A 48 9.08 -7.88 -9.29
CA LEU A 48 8.85 -8.56 -8.02
C LEU A 48 7.97 -7.72 -7.08
N VAL A 49 8.32 -6.45 -6.88
CA VAL A 49 7.56 -5.52 -6.03
C VAL A 49 6.16 -5.24 -6.62
N SER A 50 6.06 -5.12 -7.95
CA SER A 50 4.77 -4.95 -8.63
C SER A 50 3.88 -6.19 -8.47
N GLY A 51 4.45 -7.39 -8.63
CA GLY A 51 3.74 -8.66 -8.45
C GLY A 51 3.25 -8.86 -7.01
N LEU A 52 4.10 -8.58 -6.02
CA LEU A 52 3.71 -8.61 -4.61
C LEU A 52 2.62 -7.58 -4.29
N THR A 53 2.70 -6.39 -4.89
CA THR A 53 1.69 -5.33 -4.73
C THR A 53 0.34 -5.76 -5.30
N LEU A 54 0.31 -6.34 -6.51
CA LEU A 54 -0.91 -6.86 -7.12
C LEU A 54 -1.51 -8.00 -6.29
N LEU A 55 -0.68 -8.95 -5.85
CA LEU A 55 -1.11 -10.05 -5.00
C LEU A 55 -1.73 -9.54 -3.70
N TYR A 56 -1.05 -8.62 -3.01
CA TYR A 56 -1.56 -7.98 -1.81
C TYR A 56 -2.92 -7.31 -2.06
N CYS A 57 -3.04 -6.49 -3.12
CA CYS A 57 -4.28 -5.78 -3.42
C CYS A 57 -5.44 -6.76 -3.67
N ILE A 58 -5.23 -7.80 -4.46
CA ILE A 58 -6.25 -8.81 -4.77
C ILE A 58 -6.69 -9.54 -3.50
N VAL A 59 -5.73 -10.10 -2.74
CA VAL A 59 -6.02 -10.85 -1.51
C VAL A 59 -6.75 -9.97 -0.50
N SER A 60 -6.28 -8.74 -0.31
CA SER A 60 -6.87 -7.80 0.63
C SER A 60 -8.29 -7.38 0.23
N ILE A 61 -8.56 -7.17 -1.06
CA ILE A 61 -9.92 -6.89 -1.56
C ILE A 61 -10.84 -8.09 -1.29
N LEU A 62 -10.39 -9.32 -1.58
CA LEU A 62 -11.18 -10.53 -1.33
C LEU A 62 -11.51 -10.71 0.15
N VAL A 63 -10.52 -10.51 1.03
CA VAL A 63 -10.72 -10.55 2.49
C VAL A 63 -11.71 -9.47 2.93
N SER A 64 -11.61 -8.26 2.38
CA SER A 64 -12.54 -7.16 2.70
C SER A 64 -13.98 -7.49 2.28
N ILE A 65 -14.18 -8.09 1.11
CA ILE A 65 -15.51 -8.53 0.63
C ILE A 65 -16.05 -9.67 1.48
N TYR A 66 -15.21 -10.64 1.82
CA TYR A 66 -15.61 -11.77 2.67
C TYR A 66 -16.04 -11.29 4.07
N LEU A 67 -15.28 -10.38 4.69
CA LEU A 67 -15.61 -9.79 5.97
C LEU A 67 -16.88 -8.93 5.90
N ALA A 68 -17.11 -8.21 4.81
CA ALA A 68 -18.34 -7.44 4.61
C ALA A 68 -19.59 -8.33 4.56
N LYS A 69 -19.48 -9.57 4.06
CA LYS A 69 -20.58 -10.54 4.04
C LYS A 69 -20.84 -11.23 5.38
N ARG A 70 -19.82 -11.34 6.26
CA ARG A 70 -19.88 -12.24 7.43
C ARG A 70 -20.57 -11.67 8.68
N SER A 71 -20.88 -10.36 8.74
CA SER A 71 -21.75 -9.66 9.72
C SER A 71 -21.59 -9.92 11.24
N GLU A 72 -20.76 -10.84 11.71
CA GLU A 72 -20.66 -11.21 13.13
C GLU A 72 -19.31 -10.81 13.73
N ASP A 73 -19.39 -10.13 14.89
CA ASP A 73 -18.46 -9.86 16.01
C ASP A 73 -17.01 -10.37 15.96
N THR A 74 -16.40 -10.36 14.78
CA THR A 74 -15.01 -10.76 14.60
C THR A 74 -14.15 -9.54 14.92
N SER A 75 -13.26 -9.65 15.91
CA SER A 75 -12.36 -8.56 16.24
C SER A 75 -11.47 -8.21 15.02
N LEU A 76 -11.81 -7.10 14.36
CA LEU A 76 -11.20 -6.63 13.11
C LEU A 76 -9.82 -5.98 13.31
N THR A 77 -9.31 -6.06 14.54
CA THR A 77 -7.99 -5.58 14.92
C THR A 77 -6.89 -6.25 14.11
N ASN A 78 -6.97 -7.57 13.92
CA ASN A 78 -5.96 -8.34 13.20
C ASN A 78 -5.91 -7.95 11.71
N CYS A 79 -7.07 -7.73 11.10
CA CYS A 79 -7.17 -7.22 9.73
C CYS A 79 -6.57 -5.80 9.62
N SER A 80 -6.89 -4.92 10.57
CA SER A 80 -6.33 -3.56 10.57
C SER A 80 -4.81 -3.55 10.78
N PHE A 81 -4.27 -4.47 11.59
CA PHE A 81 -2.83 -4.65 11.77
C PHE A 81 -2.14 -5.21 10.52
N SER A 82 -2.72 -6.23 9.87
CA SER A 82 -2.15 -6.77 8.63
C SER A 82 -2.10 -5.69 7.54
N GLU A 83 -3.14 -4.86 7.43
CA GLU A 83 -3.17 -3.75 6.47
C GLU A 83 -2.04 -2.75 6.71
N ILE A 84 -1.73 -2.42 7.97
CA ILE A 84 -0.63 -1.51 8.30
C ILE A 84 0.73 -2.14 7.94
N ILE A 85 0.94 -3.41 8.24
CA ILE A 85 2.20 -4.11 7.94
C ILE A 85 2.42 -4.17 6.43
N PHE A 86 1.39 -4.56 5.67
CA PHE A 86 1.48 -4.60 4.21
C PHE A 86 1.60 -3.21 3.59
N ALA A 87 0.94 -2.19 4.14
CA ALA A 87 1.08 -0.82 3.67
C ALA A 87 2.51 -0.28 3.91
N ALA A 88 3.11 -0.60 5.07
CA ALA A 88 4.51 -0.27 5.35
C ALA A 88 5.48 -0.99 4.41
N GLY A 89 5.23 -2.28 4.13
CA GLY A 89 6.00 -3.03 3.14
C GLY A 89 5.87 -2.45 1.72
N GLY A 90 4.65 -2.07 1.32
CA GLY A 90 4.38 -1.38 0.06
C GLY A 90 5.12 -0.05 -0.04
N ILE A 91 5.07 0.78 1.00
CA ILE A 91 5.85 2.03 1.09
C ILE A 91 7.33 1.79 0.81
N MET A 92 7.93 0.82 1.49
CA MET A 92 9.35 0.50 1.31
C MET A 92 9.64 0.02 -0.12
N GLY A 93 8.82 -0.88 -0.66
CA GLY A 93 8.97 -1.38 -2.03
C GLY A 93 8.90 -0.28 -3.08
N TRP A 94 7.90 0.60 -3.00
CA TRP A 94 7.72 1.69 -3.96
C TRP A 94 8.78 2.79 -3.81
N LEU A 95 9.30 3.04 -2.61
CA LEU A 95 10.45 3.95 -2.40
C LEU A 95 11.72 3.45 -3.09
N ILE A 96 11.99 2.13 -3.03
CA ILE A 96 13.13 1.54 -3.72
C ILE A 96 12.98 1.73 -5.24
N ILE A 97 11.78 1.52 -5.80
CA ILE A 97 11.52 1.74 -7.22
C ILE A 97 11.70 3.21 -7.62
N ILE A 98 11.28 4.18 -6.79
CA ILE A 98 11.51 5.61 -7.06
C ILE A 98 13.00 5.94 -7.17
N GLY A 99 13.82 5.32 -6.29
CA GLY A 99 15.28 5.43 -6.33
C GLY A 99 15.87 4.85 -7.60
N MET A 100 15.52 3.59 -7.92
CA MET A 100 15.99 2.89 -9.12
C MET A 100 15.55 3.58 -10.41
N GLY A 101 14.28 3.98 -10.53
CA GLY A 101 13.78 4.71 -11.71
C GLY A 101 14.56 6.01 -11.96
N GLY A 102 15.06 6.64 -10.89
CA GLY A 102 15.96 7.78 -10.96
C GLY A 102 17.34 7.49 -11.51
N THR A 103 18.00 6.47 -10.95
CA THR A 103 19.35 6.08 -11.38
C THR A 103 19.35 5.52 -12.80
N ILE A 104 18.29 4.82 -13.21
CA ILE A 104 18.11 4.32 -14.59
C ILE A 104 17.91 5.46 -15.58
N SER A 105 17.05 6.43 -15.23
CA SER A 105 16.76 7.56 -16.11
C SER A 105 18.01 8.40 -16.42
N GLN A 106 18.93 8.55 -15.45
CA GLN A 106 20.18 9.29 -15.64
C GLN A 106 21.23 8.57 -16.49
N ARG A 107 21.20 7.23 -16.54
CA ARG A 107 22.21 6.42 -17.24
C ARG A 107 21.77 5.93 -18.63
N THR A 108 20.53 6.20 -19.04
CA THR A 108 19.95 5.71 -20.29
C THR A 108 19.69 6.86 -21.27
N SER A 109 19.78 6.56 -22.58
CA SER A 109 19.53 7.51 -23.67
C SER A 109 18.10 8.09 -23.64
N SER A 110 17.93 9.29 -24.21
CA SER A 110 16.72 10.13 -24.19
C SER A 110 15.38 9.37 -24.13
N ASP A 111 15.06 8.54 -25.12
CA ASP A 111 13.73 7.89 -25.20
C ASP A 111 13.48 6.82 -24.13
N THR A 112 14.53 6.11 -23.70
CA THR A 112 14.43 5.11 -22.62
C THR A 112 14.41 5.80 -21.26
N GLY A 113 15.19 6.88 -21.12
CA GLY A 113 15.24 7.70 -19.91
C GLY A 113 13.89 8.34 -19.56
N ASP A 114 13.12 8.77 -20.56
CA ASP A 114 11.79 9.33 -20.38
C ASP A 114 10.79 8.31 -19.83
N ARG A 115 10.80 7.06 -20.35
CA ARG A 115 9.94 5.98 -19.85
C ARG A 115 10.23 5.65 -18.38
N PHE A 116 11.51 5.59 -17.99
CA PHE A 116 11.89 5.40 -16.58
C PHE A 116 11.56 6.63 -15.70
N GLY A 117 11.56 7.83 -16.29
CA GLY A 117 11.00 9.03 -15.66
C GLY A 117 9.52 8.87 -15.32
N TRP A 118 8.70 8.36 -16.25
CA TRP A 118 7.29 8.06 -15.98
C TRP A 118 7.09 6.96 -14.94
N ILE A 119 7.91 5.91 -14.96
CA ILE A 119 7.92 4.86 -13.93
C ILE A 119 8.16 5.47 -12.53
N ARG A 120 9.05 6.46 -12.42
CA ARG A 120 9.28 7.15 -11.15
C ARG A 120 8.03 7.89 -10.66
N VAL A 121 7.34 8.59 -11.56
CA VAL A 121 6.11 9.34 -11.24
C VAL A 121 5.01 8.37 -10.79
N THR A 122 4.77 7.27 -11.52
CA THR A 122 3.76 6.28 -11.15
C THR A 122 4.09 5.59 -9.82
N SER A 123 5.37 5.32 -9.57
CA SER A 123 5.84 4.74 -8.30
C SER A 123 5.66 5.70 -7.12
N ALA A 124 5.87 7.01 -7.32
CA ALA A 124 5.60 8.03 -6.33
C ALA A 124 4.11 8.13 -5.98
N LEU A 125 3.24 8.04 -6.99
CA LEU A 125 1.78 8.01 -6.77
C LEU A 125 1.35 6.76 -5.99
N ASN A 126 1.93 5.59 -6.30
CA ASN A 126 1.70 4.37 -5.53
C ASN A 126 2.13 4.52 -4.07
N PHE A 127 3.34 5.05 -3.84
CA PHE A 127 3.83 5.35 -2.49
C PHE A 127 2.86 6.24 -1.68
N VAL A 128 2.34 7.31 -2.30
CA VAL A 128 1.34 8.18 -1.64
C VAL A 128 0.04 7.43 -1.33
N CYS A 129 -0.44 6.59 -2.24
CA CYS A 129 -1.64 5.78 -2.00
C CYS A 129 -1.45 4.84 -0.80
N PHE A 130 -0.28 4.21 -0.67
CA PHE A 130 0.03 3.37 0.50
C PHE A 130 0.13 4.18 1.81
N LEU A 131 0.67 5.39 1.78
CA LEU A 131 0.65 6.29 2.94
C LEU A 131 -0.77 6.63 3.39
N VAL A 132 -1.68 6.90 2.46
CA VAL A 132 -3.07 7.19 2.79
C VAL A 132 -3.73 5.98 3.44
N ILE A 133 -3.52 4.77 2.91
CA ILE A 133 -4.03 3.53 3.51
C ILE A 133 -3.49 3.37 4.95
N LEU A 134 -2.18 3.55 5.14
CA LEU A 134 -1.55 3.47 6.46
C LEU A 134 -2.16 4.48 7.44
N ALA A 135 -2.36 5.73 7.03
CA ALA A 135 -2.95 6.77 7.86
C ALA A 135 -4.40 6.45 8.27
N VAL A 136 -5.21 5.93 7.33
CA VAL A 136 -6.61 5.56 7.60
C VAL A 136 -6.70 4.43 8.63
N PHE A 137 -5.84 3.41 8.54
CA PHE A 137 -5.85 2.30 9.50
C PHE A 137 -5.16 2.65 10.83
N ALA A 138 -4.10 3.45 10.81
CA ALA A 138 -3.41 3.91 12.02
C ALA A 138 -4.34 4.78 12.89
N THR A 139 -5.04 5.75 12.28
CA THR A 139 -6.00 6.61 13.00
C THR A 139 -7.14 5.80 13.64
N LYS A 140 -7.57 4.71 12.98
CA LYS A 140 -8.55 3.77 13.53
C LYS A 140 -8.02 3.07 14.79
N ILE A 141 -6.82 2.48 14.74
CA ILE A 141 -6.22 1.80 15.90
C ILE A 141 -6.04 2.78 17.06
N VAL A 142 -5.54 3.99 16.80
CA VAL A 142 -5.38 5.03 17.84
C VAL A 142 -6.72 5.36 18.48
N ARG A 143 -7.78 5.56 17.68
CA ARG A 143 -9.11 5.86 18.23
C ARG A 143 -9.70 4.71 19.05
N GLU A 144 -9.63 3.48 18.54
CA GLU A 144 -10.22 2.30 19.19
C GLU A 144 -9.43 1.84 20.42
N LYS A 145 -8.09 1.82 20.37
CA LYS A 145 -7.27 1.28 21.48
C LYS A 145 -6.79 2.33 22.48
N ILE A 146 -6.54 3.56 22.07
CA ILE A 146 -5.94 4.57 22.96
C ILE A 146 -7.04 5.45 23.55
N LEU A 147 -7.90 6.01 22.70
CA LEU A 147 -8.92 6.96 23.14
C LEU A 147 -10.05 6.30 23.95
N HIS A 148 -10.58 5.17 23.48
CA HIS A 148 -11.64 4.46 24.19
C HIS A 148 -11.16 3.79 25.48
N ARG A 149 -9.92 3.29 25.51
CA ARG A 149 -9.33 2.71 26.72
C ARG A 149 -9.12 3.75 27.81
N GLN A 150 -8.58 4.93 27.47
CA GLN A 150 -8.44 6.06 28.42
C GLN A 150 -9.78 6.53 28.97
N THR A 151 -10.82 6.58 28.13
CA THR A 151 -12.16 6.99 28.55
C THR A 151 -12.78 5.99 29.53
N GLN A 152 -12.59 4.68 29.31
CA GLN A 152 -13.05 3.67 30.25
C GLN A 152 -12.23 3.67 31.55
N GLU A 153 -10.90 3.75 31.49
CA GLU A 153 -10.05 3.81 32.69
C GLU A 153 -10.38 5.04 33.57
N ASN A 154 -10.65 6.21 32.98
CA ASN A 154 -11.12 7.37 33.74
C ASN A 154 -12.52 7.19 34.33
N LYS A 155 -13.42 6.51 33.62
CA LYS A 155 -14.78 6.23 34.11
C LYS A 155 -14.77 5.26 35.29
N TYR A 156 -13.89 4.27 35.30
CA TYR A 156 -13.71 3.36 36.44
C TYR A 156 -12.98 4.04 37.59
N ARG A 157 -11.95 4.87 37.33
CA ARG A 157 -11.31 5.68 38.39
C ARG A 157 -12.31 6.59 39.11
N GLY A 158 -13.25 7.23 38.42
CA GLY A 158 -14.27 8.06 39.04
C GLY A 158 -15.23 7.32 39.98
N VAL A 159 -15.39 6.00 39.82
CA VAL A 159 -16.27 5.16 40.67
C VAL A 159 -15.57 4.71 41.95
N TYR A 160 -14.23 4.67 41.98
CA TYR A 160 -13.46 4.30 43.18
C TYR A 160 -13.03 5.51 44.05
N VAL A 161 -13.46 6.73 43.69
CA VAL A 161 -13.17 7.97 44.45
C VAL A 161 -14.44 8.57 45.08
N GLN A 162 -15.54 7.80 45.17
CA GLN A 162 -16.70 8.11 46.01
C GLN A 162 -16.75 7.14 47.19
#